data_AF-A0A5C8GHW1-F1
#
_entry.id   AF-A0A5C8GHW1-F1
#
_cell.length_a   1.000
_cell.length_b   1.000
_cell.length_c   1.000
_cell.angle_alpha   90.00
_cell.angle_beta   90.00
_cell.angle_gamma   90.00
#
_symmetry.space_group_name_H-M   'P 1'
#
loop_
_entity.id
_entity.type
_entity.pdbx_description
1 polymer ?
#
loop_
_entity_poly.entity_id
_entity_poly.type
_entity_poly.pdbx_seq_one_letter_code
_entity_poly.pdbx_strand_id
1 'polypeptide(L)'
;MAHVKRQILSGASHKDKPVMAQQLSEVFQLENNEMNSLQGYEQFITFVEKWERKYPALRKYKAERNSAYFTYMDFPPQVQRCIYTTNWIERLNRKYRRTIQMRTSMPSEKSVIFLLAAVAMEETKTTYERRIYQFKNWKEKNKITVEVQRKER
;
A
#
# COMPACT_ATOMS: atom_id res chain seq x y z
N MET A 1 0.03 2.27 -2.61
CA MET A 1 1.07 2.74 -3.57
C MET A 1 1.21 1.84 -4.78
N ALA A 2 1.29 0.51 -4.61
CA ALA A 2 1.36 -0.43 -5.74
C ALA A 2 0.27 -0.20 -6.81
N HIS A 3 -0.98 0.05 -6.39
CA HIS A 3 -2.07 0.36 -7.32
C HIS A 3 -1.85 1.62 -8.15
N VAL A 4 -1.37 2.71 -7.54
CA VAL A 4 -1.07 3.98 -8.22
C VAL A 4 0.05 3.78 -9.24
N LYS A 5 1.14 3.11 -8.85
CA LYS A 5 2.23 2.75 -9.76
C LYS A 5 1.72 1.96 -10.96
N ARG A 6 0.91 0.91 -10.73
CA ARG A 6 0.32 0.09 -11.80
C ARG A 6 -0.57 0.92 -12.72
N GLN A 7 -1.41 1.81 -12.18
CA GLN A 7 -2.30 2.68 -12.96
C GLN A 7 -1.53 3.68 -13.83
N ILE A 8 -0.43 4.24 -13.32
CA ILE A 8 0.45 5.13 -14.10
C ILE A 8 1.12 4.33 -15.22
N LEU A 9 1.70 3.17 -14.89
CA LEU A 9 2.40 2.32 -15.87
C LEU A 9 1.47 1.68 -16.90
N SER A 10 0.20 1.44 -16.58
CA SER A 10 -0.76 0.90 -17.55
C SER A 10 -1.09 1.90 -18.65
N GLY A 11 -1.06 3.21 -18.34
CA GLY A 11 -1.32 4.28 -19.31
C GLY A 11 -0.10 4.67 -20.17
N ALA A 12 1.09 4.15 -19.86
CA ALA A 12 2.32 4.48 -20.57
C ALA A 12 2.61 3.51 -21.73
N SER A 13 3.33 3.98 -22.74
CA SER A 13 3.83 3.15 -23.85
C SER A 13 4.89 2.16 -23.36
N HIS A 14 4.95 0.96 -23.96
CA HIS A 14 5.87 -0.11 -23.56
C HIS A 14 7.33 0.32 -23.53
N LYS A 15 7.74 1.23 -24.45
CA LYS A 15 9.11 1.77 -24.52
C LYS A 15 9.49 2.60 -23.29
N ASP A 16 8.54 3.34 -22.71
CA ASP A 16 8.81 4.25 -21.59
C ASP A 16 8.59 3.59 -20.22
N LYS A 17 7.80 2.51 -20.16
CA LYS A 17 7.50 1.76 -18.94
C LYS A 17 8.74 1.43 -18.09
N PRO A 18 9.87 0.91 -18.62
CA PRO A 18 11.01 0.60 -17.77
C PRO A 18 11.58 1.84 -17.08
N VAL A 19 11.75 2.94 -17.82
CA VAL A 19 12.30 4.20 -17.29
C VAL A 19 11.35 4.84 -16.29
N MET A 20 10.04 4.85 -16.59
CA MET A 20 9.03 5.36 -15.68
C MET A 20 8.94 4.51 -14.41
N ALA A 21 9.06 3.19 -14.50
CA ALA A 21 9.00 2.29 -13.34
C ALA A 21 10.18 2.50 -12.40
N GLN A 22 11.37 2.76 -12.94
CA GLN A 22 12.55 3.11 -12.15
C GLN A 22 12.34 4.44 -11.41
N GLN A 23 11.96 5.51 -12.12
CA GLN A 23 11.70 6.82 -11.50
C GLN A 23 10.57 6.77 -10.45
N LEU A 24 9.50 6.02 -10.71
CA LEU A 24 8.44 5.81 -9.71
C LEU A 24 8.94 5.03 -8.49
N SER A 25 9.97 4.20 -8.63
CA SER A 25 10.58 3.50 -7.49
C SER A 25 11.46 4.42 -6.65
N GLU A 26 12.13 5.37 -7.30
CA GLU A 26 12.90 6.42 -6.63
C GLU A 26 12.01 7.44 -5.91
N VAL A 27 10.84 7.80 -6.47
CA VAL A 27 9.89 8.72 -5.82
C VAL A 27 9.19 8.06 -4.63
N PHE A 28 8.74 6.82 -4.80
CA PHE A 28 8.07 6.06 -3.73
C PHE A 28 9.09 5.19 -2.99
N GLN A 29 10.04 5.85 -2.32
CA GLN A 29 11.00 5.19 -1.45
C GLN A 29 10.32 4.56 -0.23
N LEU A 30 10.97 3.52 0.29
CA LEU A 30 10.60 2.86 1.53
C LEU A 30 11.77 3.00 2.49
N GLU A 31 11.44 3.17 3.77
CA GLU A 31 12.41 3.15 4.88
C GLU A 31 13.41 4.30 4.87
N ASN A 32 13.13 5.36 4.12
CA ASN A 32 13.89 6.59 4.22
C ASN A 32 13.37 7.38 5.43
N ASN A 33 14.20 7.52 6.46
CA ASN A 33 13.85 8.26 7.68
C ASN A 33 14.03 9.78 7.52
N GLU A 34 14.69 10.23 6.46
CA GLU A 34 15.02 11.64 6.25
C GLU A 34 13.93 12.38 5.45
N MET A 35 13.10 11.63 4.73
CA MET A 35 12.19 12.18 3.74
C MET A 35 10.74 12.16 4.25
N ASN A 36 10.18 13.35 4.44
CA ASN A 36 8.81 13.53 4.92
C ASN A 36 7.79 13.34 3.78
N SER A 37 6.53 13.09 4.14
CA SER A 37 5.44 12.92 3.17
C SER A 37 5.30 14.08 2.17
N LEU A 38 5.51 15.33 2.60
CA LEU A 38 5.47 16.50 1.74
C LEU A 38 6.57 16.47 0.66
N GLN A 39 7.81 16.18 1.05
CA GLN A 39 8.95 16.11 0.14
C GLN A 39 8.78 14.97 -0.89
N GLY A 40 8.21 13.83 -0.46
CA GLY A 40 7.82 12.76 -1.38
C GLY A 40 6.80 13.21 -2.42
N TYR A 41 5.82 14.00 -1.99
CA TYR A 41 4.83 14.55 -2.91
C TYR A 41 5.43 15.57 -3.88
N GLU A 42 6.35 16.44 -3.43
CA GLU A 42 7.06 17.38 -4.31
C GLU A 42 7.89 16.66 -5.38
N GLN A 43 8.65 15.64 -4.99
CA GLN A 43 9.37 14.80 -5.95
C GLN A 43 8.42 14.12 -6.95
N PHE A 44 7.24 13.70 -6.49
CA PHE A 44 6.23 13.15 -7.38
C PHE A 44 5.67 14.18 -8.36
N ILE A 45 5.49 15.43 -7.95
CA ILE A 45 5.07 16.52 -8.85
C ILE A 45 6.12 16.73 -9.94
N THR A 46 7.42 16.76 -9.61
CA THR A 46 8.48 16.91 -10.61
C THR A 46 8.51 15.74 -11.61
N PHE A 47 8.24 14.51 -11.14
CA PHE A 47 8.02 13.36 -12.02
C PHE A 47 6.83 13.57 -12.96
N VAL A 48 5.69 14.05 -12.44
CA VAL A 48 4.50 14.30 -13.26
C VAL A 48 4.78 15.38 -14.31
N GLU A 49 5.45 16.47 -13.95
CA GLU A 49 5.83 17.56 -14.87
C GLU A 49 6.70 17.09 -16.02
N LYS A 50 7.65 16.20 -15.74
CA LYS A 50 8.51 15.61 -16.78
C LYS A 50 7.71 14.83 -17.82
N TRP A 51 6.69 14.10 -17.39
CA TRP A 51 5.95 13.17 -18.26
C TRP A 51 4.60 13.72 -18.75
N GLU A 52 4.06 14.80 -18.18
CA GLU A 52 2.73 15.32 -18.54
C GLU A 52 2.64 15.78 -20.00
N ARG A 53 3.76 16.24 -20.58
CA ARG A 53 3.82 16.62 -22.00
C ARG A 53 3.50 15.46 -22.93
N LYS A 54 4.00 14.26 -22.60
CA LYS A 54 3.79 13.03 -23.38
C LYS A 54 2.54 12.28 -22.96
N TYR A 55 2.19 12.37 -21.67
CA TYR A 55 1.05 11.69 -21.06
C TYR A 55 0.17 12.69 -20.29
N PRO A 56 -0.72 13.45 -20.98
CA PRO A 56 -1.53 14.50 -20.34
C PRO A 56 -2.42 14.00 -19.20
N ALA A 57 -2.81 12.71 -19.24
CA ALA A 57 -3.59 12.05 -18.19
C ALA A 57 -2.89 12.05 -16.82
N LEU A 58 -1.57 12.28 -16.76
CA LEU A 58 -0.83 12.37 -15.51
C LEU A 58 -1.12 13.67 -14.73
N ARG A 59 -1.61 14.72 -15.41
CA ARG A 59 -1.88 16.03 -14.77
C ARG A 59 -2.84 15.93 -13.59
N LYS A 60 -3.77 14.95 -13.59
CA LYS A 60 -4.71 14.69 -12.50
C LYS A 60 -4.01 14.37 -11.16
N TYR A 61 -2.77 13.89 -11.20
CA TYR A 61 -1.99 13.54 -10.02
C TYR A 61 -1.41 14.76 -9.28
N LYS A 62 -1.47 15.96 -9.88
CA LYS A 62 -1.10 17.23 -9.22
C LYS A 62 -2.16 17.75 -8.23
N ALA A 63 -3.36 17.18 -8.22
CA ALA A 63 -4.41 17.62 -7.29
C ALA A 63 -3.99 17.32 -5.84
N GLU A 64 -4.26 18.25 -4.92
CA GLU A 64 -3.85 18.17 -3.51
C GLU A 64 -4.24 16.87 -2.82
N ARG A 65 -5.39 16.28 -3.17
CA ARG A 65 -5.84 14.98 -2.65
C ARG A 65 -4.79 13.86 -2.82
N ASN A 66 -3.95 13.94 -3.86
CA ASN A 66 -2.95 12.92 -4.13
C ASN A 66 -1.73 12.99 -3.19
N SER A 67 -1.57 14.06 -2.41
CA SER A 67 -0.61 14.12 -1.30
C SER A 67 -0.84 13.00 -0.28
N ALA A 68 -2.09 12.53 -0.14
CA ALA A 68 -2.45 11.40 0.70
C ALA A 68 -1.68 10.11 0.34
N TYR A 69 -1.20 9.98 -0.90
CA TYR A 69 -0.36 8.85 -1.29
C TYR A 69 1.01 8.83 -0.61
N PHE A 70 1.45 9.92 0.01
CA PHE A 70 2.76 10.00 0.66
C PHE A 70 2.69 9.92 2.18
N THR A 71 1.48 9.97 2.77
CA THR A 71 1.24 9.83 4.22
C THR A 71 1.86 8.57 4.84
N TYR A 72 2.13 7.53 4.05
CA TYR A 72 2.79 6.34 4.56
C TYR A 72 4.23 6.61 5.01
N MET A 73 4.92 7.62 4.47
CA MET A 73 6.30 7.96 4.80
C MET A 73 6.43 8.40 6.26
N ASP A 74 5.37 8.97 6.83
CA ASP A 74 5.34 9.45 8.22
C ASP A 74 5.22 8.29 9.23
N PHE A 75 5.04 7.05 8.77
CA PHE A 75 4.98 5.87 9.63
C PHE A 75 6.36 5.22 9.81
N PRO A 76 6.59 4.46 10.90
CA PRO A 76 7.84 3.70 11.08
C PRO A 76 8.10 2.73 9.93
N PRO A 77 9.37 2.48 9.55
CA PRO A 77 9.75 1.63 8.41
C PRO A 77 9.06 0.26 8.36
N GLN A 78 8.84 -0.37 9.53
CA GLN A 78 8.16 -1.68 9.61
C GLN A 78 6.71 -1.59 9.13
N VAL A 79 6.02 -0.50 9.43
CA VAL A 79 4.63 -0.23 9.02
C VAL A 79 4.58 0.18 7.55
N GLN A 80 5.55 0.97 7.08
CA GLN A 80 5.65 1.38 5.67
C GLN A 80 5.63 0.18 4.73
N ARG A 81 6.43 -0.86 5.02
CA ARG A 81 6.47 -2.09 4.20
C ARG A 81 5.09 -2.78 4.14
N CYS A 82 4.36 -2.79 5.25
CA CYS A 82 3.03 -3.39 5.33
C CYS A 82 1.98 -2.60 4.53
N ILE A 83 2.06 -1.26 4.56
CA ILE A 83 1.18 -0.38 3.79
C ILE A 83 1.49 -0.46 2.29
N TYR A 84 2.78 -0.47 1.93
CA TYR A 84 3.23 -0.38 0.55
C TYR A 84 2.80 -1.58 -0.30
N THR A 85 2.91 -2.79 0.26
CA THR A 85 2.78 -4.01 -0.52
C THR A 85 1.34 -4.38 -0.86
N THR A 86 0.32 -3.93 -0.11
CA THR A 86 -1.12 -4.28 -0.25
C THR A 86 -1.44 -5.78 -0.47
N ASN A 87 -0.45 -6.66 -0.46
CA ASN A 87 -0.51 -8.06 -0.88
C ASN A 87 -1.46 -8.87 0.02
N TRP A 88 -1.55 -8.52 1.30
CA TRP A 88 -2.39 -9.20 2.26
C TRP A 88 -3.89 -8.96 1.98
N ILE A 89 -4.27 -7.72 1.66
CA ILE A 89 -5.63 -7.36 1.24
C ILE A 89 -5.94 -7.94 -0.15
N GLU A 90 -5.00 -7.83 -1.10
CA GLU A 90 -5.16 -8.42 -2.44
C GLU A 90 -5.34 -9.95 -2.37
N ARG A 91 -4.59 -10.63 -1.49
CA ARG A 91 -4.72 -12.08 -1.26
C ARG A 91 -6.08 -12.45 -0.69
N LEU A 92 -6.56 -11.71 0.32
CA LEU A 92 -7.89 -11.92 0.90
C LEU A 92 -8.99 -11.71 -0.14
N ASN A 93 -8.93 -10.60 -0.88
CA ASN A 93 -9.87 -10.29 -1.95
C ASN A 93 -9.87 -11.34 -3.06
N ARG A 94 -8.70 -11.91 -3.39
CA ARG A 94 -8.60 -13.02 -4.35
C ARG A 94 -9.33 -14.27 -3.83
N LYS A 95 -9.19 -14.60 -2.54
CA LYS A 95 -9.90 -15.73 -1.92
C LYS A 95 -11.41 -15.48 -1.92
N TYR A 96 -11.87 -14.29 -1.51
CA TYR A 96 -13.28 -13.93 -1.59
C TYR A 96 -13.84 -14.04 -3.01
N ARG A 97 -13.16 -13.48 -4.01
CA ARG A 97 -13.59 -13.59 -5.41
C ARG A 97 -13.69 -15.03 -5.88
N ARG A 98 -12.69 -15.87 -5.55
CA ARG A 98 -12.71 -17.30 -5.90
C ARG A 98 -13.91 -18.00 -5.27
N THR A 99 -14.16 -17.79 -3.97
CA THR A 99 -15.27 -18.43 -3.25
C THR A 99 -16.63 -18.02 -3.79
N ILE A 100 -16.80 -16.74 -4.16
CA ILE A 100 -18.04 -16.26 -4.79
C ILE A 100 -18.17 -16.82 -6.21
N GLN A 101 -17.13 -16.76 -7.04
CA GLN A 101 -17.18 -17.20 -8.44
C GLN A 101 -17.49 -18.70 -8.59
N MET A 102 -17.10 -19.54 -7.63
CA MET A 102 -17.45 -20.96 -7.63
C MET A 102 -18.95 -21.20 -7.39
N ARG A 103 -19.70 -20.22 -6.89
CA ARG A 103 -21.14 -20.30 -6.66
C ARG A 103 -21.85 -19.36 -7.63
N THR A 104 -22.36 -19.92 -8.73
CA THR A 104 -23.02 -19.17 -9.82
C THR A 104 -24.15 -18.25 -9.36
N SER A 105 -24.90 -18.65 -8.33
CA SER A 105 -25.96 -17.85 -7.72
C SER A 105 -25.98 -18.05 -6.20
N MET A 106 -26.47 -17.04 -5.48
CA MET A 106 -26.59 -17.04 -4.03
C MET A 106 -28.06 -16.87 -3.62
N PRO A 107 -28.55 -17.61 -2.62
CA PRO A 107 -29.97 -17.60 -2.25
C PRO A 107 -30.41 -16.31 -1.54
N SER A 108 -29.49 -15.56 -0.91
CA SER A 108 -29.80 -14.25 -0.27
C SER A 108 -28.52 -13.46 0.03
N GLU A 109 -28.65 -12.16 0.30
CA GLU A 109 -27.51 -11.32 0.74
C GLU A 109 -26.86 -11.85 2.03
N LYS A 110 -27.68 -12.32 2.98
CA LYS A 110 -27.20 -12.91 4.24
C LYS A 110 -26.30 -14.13 4.00
N SER A 111 -26.62 -14.95 2.99
CA SER A 111 -25.80 -16.11 2.62
C SER A 111 -24.41 -15.71 2.09
N VAL A 112 -24.31 -14.57 1.40
CA VAL A 112 -23.03 -14.01 0.93
C VAL A 112 -22.19 -13.58 2.12
N ILE A 113 -22.77 -12.82 3.05
CA ILE A 113 -22.07 -12.35 4.25
C ILE A 113 -21.58 -13.54 5.07
N PHE A 114 -22.42 -14.55 5.28
CA PHE A 114 -22.04 -15.76 6.02
C PHE A 114 -20.85 -16.47 5.36
N LEU A 115 -20.87 -16.63 4.04
CA LEU A 115 -19.79 -17.28 3.30
C LEU A 115 -18.48 -16.49 3.35
N LEU A 116 -18.54 -15.16 3.18
CA LEU A 116 -17.38 -14.29 3.30
C LEU A 116 -16.82 -14.31 4.72
N ALA A 117 -17.69 -14.31 5.73
CA ALA A 117 -17.29 -14.44 7.13
C ALA A 117 -16.60 -15.79 7.39
N ALA A 118 -17.11 -16.90 6.83
CA ALA A 118 -16.48 -18.22 6.96
C ALA A 118 -15.06 -18.23 6.37
N VAL A 119 -14.87 -17.64 5.18
CA VAL A 119 -13.53 -17.48 4.58
C VAL A 119 -12.64 -16.61 5.48
N ALA A 120 -13.14 -15.49 6.00
CA ALA A 120 -12.38 -14.64 6.91
C ALA A 120 -11.92 -15.40 8.16
N MET A 121 -12.82 -16.19 8.77
CA MET A 121 -12.52 -17.01 9.93
C MET A 121 -11.46 -18.07 9.61
N GLU A 122 -11.54 -18.75 8.46
CA GLU A 122 -10.52 -19.71 8.02
C GLU A 122 -9.15 -19.03 7.83
N GLU A 123 -9.10 -17.86 7.20
CA GLU A 123 -7.86 -17.11 7.02
C GLU A 123 -7.23 -16.69 8.35
N THR A 124 -8.05 -16.26 9.31
CA THR A 124 -7.56 -15.89 10.65
C THR A 124 -6.94 -17.08 11.39
N LYS A 125 -7.53 -18.27 11.25
CA LYS A 125 -7.03 -19.50 11.88
C LYS A 125 -5.80 -20.10 11.20
N THR A 126 -5.54 -19.77 9.93
CA THR A 126 -4.49 -20.45 9.15
C THR A 126 -3.37 -19.50 8.73
N THR A 127 -3.70 -18.49 7.92
CA THR A 127 -2.74 -17.61 7.27
C THR A 127 -2.30 -16.50 8.21
N TYR A 128 -3.25 -15.91 8.95
CA TYR A 128 -3.01 -14.77 9.83
C TYR A 128 -2.73 -15.15 11.29
N GLU A 129 -2.79 -16.45 11.64
CA GLU A 129 -2.34 -16.96 12.93
C GLU A 129 -0.84 -16.68 13.14
N ARG A 130 -0.06 -16.77 12.05
CA ARG A 130 1.38 -16.51 12.10
C ARG A 130 1.65 -15.05 12.39
N ARG A 131 2.50 -14.80 13.38
CA ARG A 131 2.97 -13.45 13.70
C ARG A 131 3.69 -12.84 12.51
N ILE A 132 3.29 -11.62 12.15
CA ILE A 132 3.94 -10.84 11.10
C ILE A 132 5.40 -10.60 11.50
N TYR A 133 6.33 -11.08 10.69
CA TYR A 133 7.78 -11.01 10.97
C TYR A 133 8.26 -9.57 11.22
N GLN A 134 7.74 -8.60 10.45
CA GLN A 134 8.07 -7.18 10.63
C GLN A 134 7.73 -6.66 12.05
N PHE A 135 6.77 -7.28 12.74
CA PHE A 135 6.30 -6.89 14.08
C PHE A 135 6.74 -7.87 15.18
N LYS A 136 7.71 -8.76 14.90
CA LYS A 136 8.20 -9.74 15.88
C LYS A 136 8.75 -9.08 17.16
N ASN A 137 9.44 -7.94 17.03
CA ASN A 137 10.06 -7.23 18.17
C ASN A 137 9.33 -5.92 18.50
N TRP A 138 8.11 -5.71 17.98
CA TRP A 138 7.40 -4.42 18.12
C TRP A 138 7.13 -4.04 19.58
N LYS A 139 6.74 -5.02 20.42
CA LYS A 139 6.49 -4.80 21.86
C LYS A 139 7.72 -4.33 22.62
N GLU A 140 8.90 -4.84 22.26
CA GLU A 140 10.18 -4.49 22.90
C GLU A 140 10.61 -3.08 22.49
N LYS A 141 10.52 -2.76 21.19
CA LYS A 141 10.86 -1.42 20.67
C LYS A 141 10.01 -0.33 21.32
N ASN A 142 8.70 -0.53 21.44
CA ASN A 142 7.82 0.47 22.06
C ASN A 142 8.11 0.67 23.55
N LYS A 143 8.50 -0.37 24.28
CA LYS A 143 8.92 -0.22 25.68
C LYS A 143 10.15 0.67 25.79
N ILE A 144 11.16 0.44 24.95
CA ILE A 144 12.38 1.25 24.89
C ILE A 144 12.05 2.71 24.55
N THR A 145 11.19 2.96 23.56
CA THR A 145 10.79 4.32 23.17
C THR A 145 10.11 5.08 24.31
N VAL A 146 9.21 4.41 25.04
CA VAL A 146 8.51 5.02 26.20
C VAL A 146 9.47 5.28 27.36
N GLU A 147 10.44 4.40 27.61
CA GLU A 147 11.46 4.60 28.64
C GLU A 147 12.44 5.73 28.32
N VAL A 148 12.84 5.88 27.05
CA VAL A 148 13.68 7.00 26.59
C VAL A 148 12.93 8.33 26.75
N GLN A 149 11.68 8.42 26.30
CA GLN A 149 10.84 9.62 26.45
C GLN A 149 10.55 9.99 27.91
N ARG A 150 10.60 9.01 28.84
CA ARG A 150 10.47 9.25 30.28
C ARG A 150 11.76 9.73 30.94
N LYS A 151 12.92 9.44 30.34
CA LYS A 151 14.23 9.89 30.84
C LYS A 151 14.61 11.30 30.35
N GLU A 152 13.99 11.75 29.26
CA GLU A 152 14.19 13.09 28.68
C GLU A 152 13.24 14.15 29.25
N ARG A 153 12.36 13.77 30.18
CA ARG A 153 11.49 14.67 30.97
C ARG A 153 11.98 14.74 32.41
#